data_AF-K6X809-F1
#
_entry.id   AF-K6X809-F1
#
_cell.length_a   1.000
_cell.length_b   1.000
_cell.length_c   1.000
_cell.angle_alpha   90.00
_cell.angle_beta   90.00
_cell.angle_gamma   90.00
#
_symmetry.space_group_name_H-M   'P 1'
#
loop_
_entity.id
_entity.type
_entity.pdbx_description
1 polymer ?
#
loop_
_entity_poly.entity_id
_entity_poly.type
_entity_poly.pdbx_seq_one_letter_code
_entity_poly.pdbx_strand_id
1 'polypeptide(L)'
;ALAQVTVSVLDQKAAEQERDEIGVADLAISPVAPPVVPAHNDLSITVVTARGGGGEVRMVYATDLFDSSTVQTFADRFVRILTFVVEDPSIALIDIPLTTDDERAQLQEWARGLDAADAPETLRDLMAYARVATERTGG
;
A
#
# COMPACT_ATOMS: atom_id res chain seq x y z
N ALA A 1 -16.22 -4.62 8.02
CA ALA A 1 -15.26 -4.94 9.10
C ALA A 1 -14.28 -3.79 9.20
N LEU A 2 -13.81 -3.44 10.40
CA LEU A 2 -12.69 -2.50 10.57
C LEU A 2 -11.39 -3.28 10.41
N ALA A 3 -10.43 -2.75 9.64
CA ALA A 3 -9.11 -3.35 9.52
C ALA A 3 -8.14 -2.72 10.53
N GLN A 4 -7.43 -3.54 11.29
CA GLN A 4 -6.39 -3.14 12.23
C GLN A 4 -5.02 -3.12 11.54
N VAL A 5 -4.38 -1.96 11.55
CA VAL A 5 -3.04 -1.75 10.97
C VAL A 5 -2.05 -1.36 12.06
N THR A 6 -0.89 -2.02 12.09
CA THR A 6 0.21 -1.68 13.02
C THR A 6 1.48 -1.37 12.24
N VAL A 7 2.18 -0.29 12.62
CA VAL A 7 3.51 0.05 12.10
C VAL A 7 4.51 0.02 13.24
N SER A 8 5.63 -0.65 13.06
CA SER A 8 6.71 -0.76 14.05
C SER A 8 8.05 -0.48 13.41
N VAL A 9 8.89 0.29 14.09
CA VAL A 9 10.26 0.60 13.65
C VAL A 9 11.24 0.01 14.65
N LEU A 10 12.17 -0.80 14.16
CA LEU A 10 13.16 -1.53 14.94
C LEU A 10 14.56 -1.10 14.49
N ASP A 11 15.43 -0.77 15.44
CA ASP A 11 16.87 -0.63 15.17
C ASP A 11 17.51 -2.02 15.17
N GLN A 12 18.34 -2.30 14.16
CA GLN A 12 18.92 -3.62 13.90
C GLN A 12 19.69 -4.23 15.10
N LYS A 13 20.15 -3.41 16.06
CA LYS A 13 20.75 -3.89 17.32
C LYS A 13 19.87 -4.91 18.09
N ALA A 14 18.54 -4.84 17.98
CA ALA A 14 17.66 -5.77 18.70
C ALA A 14 17.49 -7.12 18.00
N ALA A 15 17.67 -7.19 16.67
CA ALA A 15 17.40 -8.40 15.88
C ALA A 15 18.64 -9.27 15.64
N GLU A 16 19.85 -8.69 15.71
CA GLU A 16 21.10 -9.41 15.48
C GLU A 16 21.79 -9.92 16.76
N GLN A 17 21.48 -9.35 17.93
CA GLN A 17 22.12 -9.77 19.19
C GLN A 17 21.74 -11.21 19.64
N GLU A 18 20.77 -11.84 19.00
CA GLU A 18 20.40 -13.27 19.18
C GLU A 18 20.87 -14.19 18.04
N ARG A 19 21.56 -13.65 17.00
CA ARG A 19 21.95 -14.40 15.80
C ARG A 19 23.44 -14.69 15.68
N ASP A 20 24.21 -14.54 16.75
CA ASP A 20 25.53 -15.17 16.81
C ASP A 20 25.33 -16.68 17.05
N GLU A 21 25.95 -17.52 16.22
CA GLU A 21 26.12 -18.93 16.53
C GLU A 21 26.85 -19.02 17.86
N ILE A 22 26.12 -19.30 18.95
CA ILE A 22 26.73 -19.53 20.25
C ILE A 22 27.45 -20.87 20.16
N GLY A 23 28.74 -20.83 19.84
CA GLY A 23 29.61 -22.01 19.88
C GLY A 23 29.79 -22.46 21.32
N VAL A 24 29.03 -23.47 21.74
CA VAL A 24 29.26 -24.17 23.01
C VAL A 24 30.05 -25.44 22.67
N ALA A 25 31.36 -25.38 22.83
CA ALA A 25 32.30 -26.48 22.58
C ALA A 25 32.16 -27.09 21.17
N ASP A 26 31.56 -28.28 21.06
CA ASP A 26 31.42 -29.13 19.87
C ASP A 26 30.02 -29.06 19.22
N LEU A 27 29.16 -28.13 19.67
CA LEU A 27 27.81 -27.94 19.15
C LEU A 27 27.74 -26.78 18.14
N ALA A 28 27.30 -27.06 16.92
CA ALA A 28 26.95 -26.03 15.94
C ALA A 28 25.47 -25.65 16.11
N ILE A 29 25.21 -24.39 16.48
CA ILE A 29 23.86 -23.84 16.59
C ILE A 29 23.61 -23.02 15.33
N SER A 30 22.75 -23.52 14.43
CA SER A 30 22.33 -22.75 13.26
C SER A 30 20.97 -22.08 13.50
N PRO A 31 20.77 -20.82 13.11
CA PRO A 31 19.48 -20.16 13.25
C PRO A 31 18.43 -20.84 12.36
N VAL A 32 17.34 -21.31 12.97
CA VAL A 32 16.14 -21.71 12.23
C VAL A 32 15.36 -20.44 11.86
N ALA A 33 15.03 -20.30 10.58
CA ALA A 33 14.11 -19.25 10.14
C ALA A 33 12.80 -19.39 10.95
N PRO A 34 12.33 -18.31 11.61
CA PRO A 34 11.11 -18.41 12.40
C PRO A 34 9.96 -18.87 11.48
N PRO A 35 9.05 -19.72 12.00
CA PRO A 35 7.85 -20.04 11.26
C PRO A 35 7.13 -18.74 10.89
N VAL A 36 6.58 -18.67 9.67
CA VAL A 36 5.78 -17.53 9.24
C VAL A 36 4.65 -17.35 10.27
N VAL A 37 4.74 -16.28 11.06
CA VAL A 37 3.73 -15.98 12.06
C VAL A 37 2.49 -15.53 11.29
N PRO A 38 1.34 -16.22 11.42
CA PRO A 38 0.12 -15.77 10.78
C PRO A 38 -0.20 -14.35 11.24
N ALA A 39 -0.82 -13.56 10.37
CA ALA A 39 -1.06 -12.15 10.64
C ALA A 39 -1.93 -12.00 11.91
N HIS A 40 -1.33 -11.53 13.01
CA HIS A 40 -2.07 -11.23 14.26
C HIS A 40 -2.93 -9.97 14.15
N ASN A 41 -2.63 -9.12 13.16
CA ASN A 41 -3.43 -7.97 12.73
C ASN A 41 -3.75 -8.12 11.24
N ASP A 42 -4.71 -7.37 10.73
CA ASP A 42 -5.09 -7.42 9.31
C ASP A 42 -3.93 -7.00 8.38
N LEU A 43 -3.14 -6.01 8.80
CA LEU A 43 -1.86 -5.64 8.17
C LEU A 43 -0.86 -5.16 9.22
N SER A 44 0.36 -5.69 9.17
CA SER A 44 1.48 -5.26 10.01
C SER A 44 2.68 -4.87 9.15
N ILE A 45 3.22 -3.67 9.38
CA ILE A 45 4.39 -3.12 8.70
C ILE A 45 5.53 -3.04 9.71
N THR A 46 6.62 -3.74 9.44
CA THR A 46 7.84 -3.69 10.25
C THR A 46 8.96 -3.06 9.44
N VAL A 47 9.51 -1.96 9.94
CA VAL A 47 10.67 -1.28 9.37
C VAL A 47 11.87 -1.62 10.22
N VAL A 48 12.90 -2.20 9.62
CA VAL A 48 14.18 -2.49 10.27
C VAL A 48 15.23 -1.56 9.68
N THR A 49 15.85 -0.72 10.50
CA THR A 49 16.87 0.24 10.04
C THR A 49 18.26 -0.20 10.45
N ALA A 50 19.21 -0.14 9.51
CA ALA A 50 20.61 -0.49 9.75
C ALA A 50 21.46 0.72 10.17
N ARG A 51 22.36 0.52 11.15
CA ARG A 51 23.37 1.53 11.50
C ARG A 51 24.45 1.56 10.42
N GLY A 52 24.32 2.51 9.50
CA GLY A 52 25.20 2.64 8.33
C GLY A 52 24.46 3.04 7.06
N GLY A 53 23.13 3.11 7.11
CA GLY A 53 22.29 3.37 5.95
C GLY A 53 21.68 2.07 5.41
N GLY A 54 20.51 2.19 4.80
CA GLY A 54 19.71 1.05 4.39
C GLY A 54 18.78 0.53 5.49
N GLY A 55 17.86 -0.33 5.08
CA GLY A 55 16.86 -0.94 5.93
C GLY A 55 15.95 -1.87 5.14
N GLU A 56 15.19 -2.70 5.84
CA GLU A 56 14.19 -3.59 5.27
C GLU A 56 12.79 -3.15 5.72
N VAL A 57 11.82 -3.21 4.82
CA VAL A 57 10.39 -3.09 5.17
C VAL A 57 9.74 -4.44 4.93
N ARG A 58 9.11 -5.00 5.96
CA ARG A 58 8.35 -6.25 5.89
C ARG A 58 6.88 -5.97 6.13
N MET A 59 6.02 -6.49 5.26
CA MET A 59 4.56 -6.42 5.41
C MET A 59 3.98 -7.83 5.58
N VAL A 60 3.21 -8.04 6.64
CA VAL A 60 2.48 -9.30 6.92
C VAL A 60 1.00 -8.98 6.98
N TYR A 61 0.19 -9.74 6.25
CA TYR A 61 -1.23 -9.43 6.03
C TYR A 61 -2.13 -10.65 6.09
N ALA A 62 -3.38 -10.41 6.45
CA ALA A 62 -4.45 -11.41 6.44
C ALA A 62 -4.91 -11.66 4.99
N THR A 63 -4.72 -12.89 4.49
CA THR A 63 -4.96 -13.25 3.07
C THR A 63 -6.44 -13.38 2.69
N ASP A 64 -7.31 -13.47 3.68
CA ASP A 64 -8.77 -13.37 3.54
C ASP A 64 -9.24 -11.92 3.35
N LEU A 65 -8.40 -10.93 3.69
CA LEU A 65 -8.69 -9.50 3.52
C LEU A 65 -7.91 -8.84 2.39
N PHE A 66 -6.68 -9.29 2.13
CA PHE A 66 -5.81 -8.69 1.12
C PHE A 66 -5.15 -9.73 0.24
N ASP A 67 -5.05 -9.42 -1.04
CA ASP A 67 -4.18 -10.15 -1.96
C ASP A 67 -2.77 -9.51 -2.05
N SER A 68 -1.84 -10.27 -2.63
CA SER A 68 -0.45 -9.84 -2.75
C SER A 68 -0.29 -8.57 -3.60
N SER A 69 -1.12 -8.38 -4.63
CA SER A 69 -1.08 -7.18 -5.48
C SER A 69 -1.46 -5.92 -4.69
N THR A 70 -2.49 -6.02 -3.85
CA THR A 70 -2.97 -4.94 -3.01
C THR A 70 -1.90 -4.50 -2.01
N VAL A 71 -1.25 -5.47 -1.35
CA VAL A 71 -0.18 -5.17 -0.39
C VAL A 71 1.07 -4.65 -1.09
N GLN A 72 1.36 -5.11 -2.32
CA GLN A 72 2.43 -4.52 -3.14
C GLN A 72 2.14 -3.05 -3.44
N THR A 73 0.90 -2.69 -3.80
CA THR A 73 0.52 -1.28 -3.97
C THR A 73 0.70 -0.47 -2.69
N PHE A 74 0.41 -1.05 -1.51
CA PHE A 74 0.68 -0.38 -0.24
C PHE A 74 2.18 -0.20 0.04
N ALA A 75 3.00 -1.19 -0.31
CA ALA A 75 4.46 -1.08 -0.22
C ALA A 75 5.01 0.03 -1.13
N ASP A 76 4.57 0.08 -2.39
CA ASP A 76 5.00 1.10 -3.35
C ASP A 76 4.59 2.51 -2.88
N ARG A 77 3.38 2.66 -2.35
CA ARG A 77 2.90 3.91 -1.74
C ARG A 77 3.71 4.31 -0.52
N PHE A 78 4.05 3.35 0.34
CA PHE A 78 4.87 3.60 1.53
C PHE A 78 6.26 4.11 1.14
N VAL A 79 6.90 3.47 0.15
CA VAL A 79 8.18 3.94 -0.40
C VAL A 79 8.05 5.35 -0.96
N ARG A 80 6.98 5.63 -1.72
CA ARG A 80 6.75 6.96 -2.30
C ARG A 80 6.61 8.04 -1.21
N ILE A 81 5.88 7.77 -0.13
CA ILE A 81 5.79 8.69 1.01
C ILE A 81 7.19 8.98 1.57
N LEU A 82 7.98 7.94 1.82
CA LEU A 82 9.33 8.10 2.35
C LEU A 82 10.22 8.90 1.40
N THR A 83 10.14 8.68 0.08
CA THR A 83 10.88 9.45 -0.91
C THR A 83 10.57 10.94 -0.82
N PHE A 84 9.30 11.31 -0.87
CA PHE A 84 8.89 12.73 -0.80
C PHE A 84 9.27 13.39 0.52
N VAL A 85 9.08 12.71 1.66
CA VAL A 85 9.40 13.26 2.98
C VAL A 85 10.91 13.40 3.19
N VAL A 86 11.73 12.55 2.59
CA VAL A 86 13.19 12.66 2.65
C VAL A 86 13.71 13.80 1.77
N GLU A 87 13.09 14.03 0.60
CA GLU A 87 13.46 15.12 -0.30
C GLU A 87 13.04 16.50 0.24
N ASP A 88 11.82 16.60 0.79
CA ASP A 88 11.31 17.79 1.45
C ASP A 88 10.59 17.43 2.75
N PRO A 89 11.28 17.53 3.91
CA PRO A 89 10.68 17.25 5.21
C PRO A 89 9.53 18.18 5.61
N SER A 90 9.31 19.29 4.89
CA SER A 90 8.23 20.23 5.15
C SER A 90 6.97 19.97 4.32
N ILE A 91 7.02 19.00 3.39
CA ILE A 91 5.86 18.65 2.56
C ILE A 91 4.69 18.17 3.41
N ALA A 92 3.48 18.65 3.10
CA ALA A 92 2.28 18.12 3.74
C ALA A 92 1.98 16.72 3.20
N LEU A 93 1.67 15.77 4.08
CA LEU A 93 1.39 14.38 3.69
C LEU A 93 0.22 14.25 2.69
N ILE A 94 -0.73 15.19 2.73
CA ILE A 94 -1.88 15.24 1.81
C ILE A 94 -1.48 15.58 0.37
N ASP A 95 -0.35 16.26 0.19
CA ASP A 95 0.14 16.70 -1.12
C ASP A 95 0.99 15.62 -1.82
N ILE A 96 1.26 14.49 -1.14
CA ILE A 96 2.01 13.37 -1.72
C ILE A 96 1.07 12.59 -2.65
N PRO A 97 1.38 12.48 -3.96
CA PRO A 97 0.52 11.75 -4.90
C PRO A 97 0.62 10.24 -4.66
N LEU A 98 -0.34 9.64 -3.95
CA LEU A 98 -0.30 8.19 -3.63
C LEU A 98 -0.86 7.29 -4.74
N THR A 99 -1.67 7.82 -5.64
CA THR A 99 -2.15 7.05 -6.81
C THR A 99 -1.06 6.92 -7.86
N THR A 100 -0.99 5.72 -8.46
CA THR A 100 -0.16 5.47 -9.65
C THR A 100 -0.68 6.27 -10.84
N ASP A 101 0.13 6.41 -11.89
CA ASP A 101 -0.32 7.06 -13.12
C ASP A 101 -1.47 6.31 -13.79
N ASP A 102 -1.44 4.98 -13.74
CA ASP A 102 -2.50 4.13 -14.27
C ASP A 102 -3.81 4.29 -13.47
N GLU A 103 -3.73 4.33 -12.13
CA GLU A 103 -4.91 4.60 -11.29
C GLU A 103 -5.47 6.00 -11.56
N ARG A 104 -4.61 7.00 -11.76
CA ARG A 104 -5.05 8.36 -12.12
C ARG A 104 -5.71 8.39 -13.50
N ALA A 105 -5.14 7.70 -14.49
CA ALA A 105 -5.73 7.61 -15.82
C ALA A 105 -7.08 6.89 -15.79
N GLN A 106 -7.21 5.83 -15.00
CA GLN A 106 -8.46 5.09 -14.83
C GLN A 106 -9.52 5.93 -14.10
N LEU A 107 -9.14 6.65 -13.04
CA LEU A 107 -10.03 7.59 -12.36
C LEU A 107 -10.47 8.73 -13.28
N GLN A 108 -9.58 9.25 -14.12
CA GLN A 108 -9.93 10.26 -15.13
C GLN A 108 -10.91 9.71 -16.15
N GLU A 109 -10.72 8.47 -16.60
CA GLU A 109 -11.65 7.80 -17.51
C GLU A 109 -13.03 7.63 -16.87
N TRP A 110 -13.09 7.17 -15.62
CA TRP A 110 -14.36 7.05 -14.89
C TRP A 110 -15.02 8.40 -14.60
N ALA A 111 -14.22 9.44 -14.38
CA ALA A 111 -14.69 10.80 -14.13
C ALA A 111 -15.09 11.55 -15.40
N ARG A 112 -14.94 10.95 -16.60
CA ARG A 112 -15.48 11.52 -17.84
C ARG A 112 -16.99 11.49 -17.80
N GLY A 113 -17.57 12.62 -17.40
CA GLY A 113 -18.98 12.93 -17.60
C GLY A 113 -19.29 13.26 -19.06
N LEU A 114 -20.47 13.81 -19.31
CA LEU A 114 -20.81 14.39 -20.61
C LEU A 114 -19.81 15.50 -20.96
N ASP A 115 -19.33 15.49 -22.20
CA ASP A 115 -18.61 16.64 -22.74
C ASP A 115 -19.51 17.87 -22.64
N ALA A 116 -18.94 19.01 -22.22
CA ALA A 116 -19.71 20.23 -22.02
C ALA A 116 -20.47 20.69 -23.28
N ALA A 117 -20.00 20.28 -24.47
CA ALA A 117 -20.65 20.52 -25.76
C ALA A 117 -21.92 19.68 -25.98
N ASP A 118 -22.00 18.51 -25.34
CA ASP A 118 -23.15 17.59 -25.40
C ASP A 118 -24.00 17.63 -24.12
N ALA A 119 -23.66 18.55 -23.20
CA ALA A 119 -24.37 18.70 -21.95
C ALA A 119 -25.81 19.20 -22.22
N PRO A 120 -26.83 18.47 -21.78
CA PRO A 120 -28.21 18.88 -21.98
C PRO A 120 -28.49 20.21 -21.27
N GLU A 121 -28.98 21.20 -22.02
CA GLU A 121 -29.27 22.55 -21.49
C GLU A 121 -30.46 22.56 -20.53
N THR A 122 -31.30 21.52 -20.57
CA THR A 122 -32.47 21.40 -19.69
C THR A 122 -32.54 20.03 -18.99
N LEU A 123 -33.18 20.01 -17.81
CA LEU A 123 -33.45 18.78 -17.06
C LEU A 123 -34.23 17.74 -17.89
N ARG A 124 -35.08 18.21 -18.81
CA ARG A 124 -35.84 17.35 -19.73
C ARG A 124 -34.90 16.62 -20.69
N ASP A 125 -33.93 17.32 -21.27
CA ASP A 125 -32.97 16.75 -22.22
C ASP A 125 -32.02 15.77 -21.51
N LEU A 126 -31.67 16.03 -20.25
CA LEU A 126 -30.90 15.12 -19.41
C LEU A 126 -31.62 13.79 -19.17
N MET A 127 -32.91 13.85 -18.85
CA MET A 127 -33.73 12.66 -18.62
C MET A 127 -33.91 11.83 -19.91
N ALA A 128 -33.99 12.50 -21.07
CA ALA A 128 -34.05 11.81 -22.36
C ALA A 128 -32.73 11.12 -22.72
N TYR A 129 -31.60 11.79 -22.50
CA TYR A 129 -30.26 11.23 -22.73
C TYR A 129 -29.96 10.02 -21.82
N ALA A 130 -30.24 10.13 -20.52
CA ALA A 130 -29.95 9.07 -19.55
C ALA A 130 -30.69 7.76 -19.86
N ARG A 131 -31.91 7.84 -20.41
CA ARG A 131 -32.70 6.68 -20.84
C ARG A 131 -32.07 5.92 -22.00
N VAL A 132 -31.54 6.65 -23.00
CA VAL A 132 -30.86 6.04 -24.15
C VAL A 132 -29.51 5.42 -23.75
N ALA A 133 -28.81 6.05 -22.79
CA ALA A 133 -27.53 5.53 -22.29
C ALA A 133 -27.69 4.23 -21.48
N THR A 134 -28.73 4.13 -20.63
CA THR A 134 -29.00 2.93 -19.82
C THR A 134 -29.42 1.72 -20.66
N GLU A 135 -30.04 1.92 -21.82
CA GLU A 135 -30.40 0.84 -22.76
C GLU A 135 -29.18 0.27 -23.52
N ARG A 136 -28.05 0.99 -23.60
CA ARG A 136 -26.82 0.54 -24.27
C ARG A 136 -25.86 -0.23 -23.39
N THR A 137 -25.88 -0.02 -22.07
CA THR A 137 -24.95 -0.64 -21.11
C THR A 137 -25.46 -1.98 -20.54
N GLY A 138 -26.68 -2.39 -20.90
CA GLY A 138 -27.34 -3.61 -20.40
C GLY A 138 -27.37 -4.80 -21.37
N GLY A 139 -26.53 -4.83 -22.41
CA GLY A 139 -26.47 -5.88 -23.43
C GLY A 139 -25.18 -6.68 -23.39
#